data_AF-A0A8C5NWR7-F1
#
_entry.id   AF-A0A8C5NWR7-F1
#
_cell.length_a   1.000
_cell.length_b   1.000
_cell.length_c   1.000
_cell.angle_alpha   90.00
_cell.angle_beta   90.00
_cell.angle_gamma   90.00
#
_symmetry.space_group_name_H-M   'P 1'
#
loop_
_entity.id
_entity.type
_entity.pdbx_description
1 polymer ?
#
loop_
_entity_poly.entity_id
_entity_poly.type
_entity_poly.pdbx_seq_one_letter_code
_entity_poly.pdbx_strand_id
1 'polypeptide(L)'
;MAQNPNMTHLKVEQPVTALPPLWVRCDGSDPEGTCWLGAELTTANASITGIILYVVSCKADKNYFVSLENLKNSHKKRHHLSTVTSQGFAQYELFKSTELDDMVTPSQTTITLDLCWGPVDEILQTPPLSSTAVLNIKVESGDPRDCLTHLHRELKFLLALANGLRTGVAEWPEPLEAKSAVDMVQEFLLNKLDEFGDSTKKDTIKETVNHDAAAVDRSVLITVREDLDFVEQLWCKMSSSVVSYQDLVRCFTLILQSLQRGDIQPWLHSGSNSLLSKLIHQSYHGTMDTVSLTGTLPLQMALEIGLDKLKRDYVSFFIGQELASLNHLEYFISPSGDAQEQVCHVQKLHHILEVLVSCMLFIKPQHELLFSLTQSCIKYYKQNPLDEQHVFQQPVRPAAIKNFYQSEKPQKWRVEISSSQKKVKTVWQLSDTSPVDHLTLHKLDFSESTLNGSLEERTPFTSMLTCSQVHFK
;
A
#
# COMPACT_ATOMS: atom_id res chain seq x y z
N MET A 1 14.87 -39.78 9.59
CA MET A 1 15.73 -40.96 9.30
C MET A 1 16.82 -40.66 8.29
N ALA A 2 16.52 -40.11 7.11
CA ALA A 2 17.54 -39.78 6.10
C ALA A 2 18.64 -38.79 6.56
N GLN A 3 18.41 -38.06 7.65
CA GLN A 3 19.34 -37.10 8.26
C GLN A 3 19.91 -37.59 9.61
N ASN A 4 19.58 -38.82 10.02
CA ASN A 4 20.07 -39.40 11.27
C ASN A 4 21.42 -40.08 11.00
N PRO A 5 22.53 -39.63 11.60
CA PRO A 5 23.86 -40.21 11.37
C PRO A 5 23.96 -41.69 11.75
N ASN A 6 23.08 -42.18 12.63
CA ASN A 6 23.06 -43.58 13.07
C ASN A 6 22.31 -44.51 12.10
N MET A 7 21.68 -43.97 11.04
CA MET A 7 20.99 -44.79 10.05
C MET A 7 21.98 -45.30 8.98
N THR A 8 21.84 -46.57 8.60
CA THR A 8 22.62 -47.14 7.50
C THR A 8 22.18 -46.52 6.17
N HIS A 9 23.12 -45.90 5.46
CA HIS A 9 22.88 -45.33 4.13
C HIS A 9 23.37 -46.29 3.04
N LEU A 10 22.47 -46.69 2.13
CA LEU A 10 22.79 -47.59 1.02
C LEU A 10 23.33 -46.86 -0.23
N LYS A 11 23.04 -45.57 -0.37
CA LYS A 11 23.32 -44.77 -1.59
C LYS A 11 23.89 -43.37 -1.33
N VAL A 12 23.91 -42.92 -0.08
CA VAL A 12 24.30 -41.55 0.28
C VAL A 12 25.66 -41.60 0.94
N GLU A 13 26.63 -40.91 0.36
CA GLU A 13 27.96 -40.74 0.95
C GLU A 13 27.87 -39.77 2.15
N GLN A 14 28.55 -40.12 3.24
CA GLN A 14 28.63 -39.28 4.43
C GLN A 14 29.78 -38.26 4.30
N PRO A 15 29.66 -37.04 4.86
CA PRO A 15 28.61 -36.56 5.75
C PRO A 15 27.37 -36.01 5.02
N VAL A 16 26.19 -36.23 5.61
CA VAL A 16 24.92 -35.73 5.07
C VAL A 16 24.81 -34.22 5.34
N THR A 17 24.55 -33.44 4.31
CA THR A 17 24.29 -32.00 4.43
C THR A 17 22.94 -31.74 5.09
N ALA A 18 22.91 -30.81 6.06
CA ALA A 18 21.68 -30.42 6.73
C ALA A 18 20.69 -29.83 5.72
N LEU A 19 19.50 -30.43 5.65
CA LEU A 19 18.41 -29.95 4.82
C LEU A 19 17.64 -28.81 5.50
N PRO A 20 16.95 -27.96 4.72
CA PRO A 20 16.01 -26.97 5.24
C PRO A 20 14.90 -27.62 6.10
N PRO A 21 14.27 -26.85 7.01
CA PRO A 21 13.11 -27.33 7.75
C PRO A 21 12.00 -27.83 6.83
N LEU A 22 11.43 -28.99 7.14
CA LEU A 22 10.32 -29.58 6.40
C LEU A 22 9.00 -29.31 7.13
N TRP A 23 8.01 -28.80 6.41
CA TRP A 23 6.65 -28.59 6.92
C TRP A 23 5.64 -29.28 6.02
N VAL A 24 4.69 -30.00 6.62
CA VAL A 24 3.67 -30.79 5.93
C VAL A 24 2.29 -30.33 6.37
N ARG A 25 1.45 -29.98 5.39
CA ARG A 25 0.03 -29.69 5.61
C ARG A 25 -0.71 -30.97 5.98
N CYS A 26 -1.46 -30.94 7.06
CA CYS A 26 -2.28 -32.05 7.55
C CYS A 26 -3.76 -31.65 7.51
N ASP A 27 -4.66 -32.61 7.36
CA ASP A 27 -6.10 -32.39 7.18
C ASP A 27 -6.90 -32.28 8.49
N GLY A 28 -6.25 -32.44 9.65
CA GLY A 28 -6.88 -32.37 10.96
C GLY A 28 -7.81 -33.54 11.28
N SER A 29 -7.75 -34.64 10.52
CA SER A 29 -8.59 -35.83 10.72
C SER A 29 -8.19 -36.67 11.94
N ASP A 30 -7.02 -36.44 12.51
CA ASP A 30 -6.54 -37.12 13.71
C ASP A 30 -7.25 -36.60 14.98
N PRO A 31 -7.27 -37.38 16.08
CA PRO A 31 -7.95 -36.98 17.32
C PRO A 31 -7.46 -35.66 17.94
N GLU A 32 -6.22 -35.24 17.65
CA GLU A 32 -5.66 -33.99 18.16
C GLU A 32 -5.94 -32.79 17.25
N GLY A 33 -6.47 -33.01 16.04
CA GLY A 33 -6.78 -31.98 15.05
C GLY A 33 -5.52 -31.33 14.49
N THR A 34 -4.53 -32.14 14.11
CA THR A 34 -3.23 -31.70 13.63
C THR A 34 -3.36 -31.09 12.24
N CYS A 35 -2.98 -29.82 12.12
CA CYS A 35 -3.04 -29.05 10.87
C CYS A 35 -1.66 -28.89 10.21
N TRP A 36 -0.57 -28.96 10.99
CA TRP A 36 0.80 -28.98 10.47
C TRP A 36 1.71 -29.90 11.26
N LEU A 37 2.61 -30.56 10.54
CA LEU A 37 3.77 -31.25 11.10
C LEU A 37 5.06 -30.60 10.57
N GLY A 38 5.98 -30.30 11.47
CA GLY A 38 7.26 -29.68 11.14
C GLY A 38 8.44 -30.51 11.64
N ALA A 39 9.57 -30.41 10.93
CA ALA A 39 10.82 -31.08 11.25
C ALA A 39 12.00 -30.15 10.97
N GLU A 40 12.79 -29.83 11.99
CA GLU A 40 13.95 -28.93 11.89
C GLU A 40 15.19 -29.59 12.51
N LEU A 41 16.31 -29.60 11.79
CA LEU A 41 17.54 -30.21 12.26
C LEU A 41 18.25 -29.32 13.28
N THR A 42 18.81 -29.94 14.33
CA THR A 42 19.69 -29.24 15.27
C THR A 42 21.14 -29.58 14.97
N THR A 43 21.96 -28.56 14.71
CA THR A 43 23.38 -28.72 14.39
C THR A 43 24.28 -28.18 15.49
N ALA A 44 25.39 -28.85 15.77
CA ALA A 44 26.49 -28.35 16.58
C ALA A 44 27.80 -28.47 15.77
N ASN A 45 28.54 -27.37 15.62
CA ASN A 45 29.80 -27.33 14.86
C ASN A 45 29.67 -27.98 13.46
N ALA A 46 28.62 -27.63 12.71
CA ALA A 46 28.25 -28.19 11.40
C ALA A 46 27.88 -29.69 11.37
N SER A 47 27.91 -30.40 12.50
CA SER A 47 27.42 -31.77 12.62
C SER A 47 25.94 -31.80 13.04
N ILE A 48 25.16 -32.70 12.44
CA ILE A 48 23.75 -32.90 12.80
C ILE A 48 23.69 -33.69 14.11
N THR A 49 23.09 -33.08 15.14
CA THR A 49 23.02 -33.63 16.51
C THR A 49 21.61 -34.09 16.92
N GLY A 50 20.61 -33.77 16.11
CA GLY A 50 19.22 -34.07 16.43
C GLY A 50 18.23 -33.40 15.51
N ILE A 51 16.97 -33.48 15.90
CA ILE A 51 15.82 -32.94 15.20
C ILE A 51 14.78 -32.42 16.20
N ILE A 52 14.15 -31.30 15.89
CA ILE A 52 12.97 -30.79 16.58
C ILE A 52 11.77 -31.13 15.71
N LEU A 53 10.81 -31.81 16.30
CA LEU A 53 9.55 -32.16 15.67
C LEU A 53 8.48 -31.20 16.19
N TYR A 54 7.78 -30.53 15.29
CA TYR A 54 6.70 -29.59 15.59
C TYR A 54 5.36 -30.21 15.25
N VAL A 55 4.38 -29.99 16.12
CA VAL A 55 2.97 -30.34 15.90
C VAL A 55 2.15 -29.07 16.11
N VAL A 56 1.34 -28.71 15.12
CA VAL A 56 0.38 -27.61 15.22
C VAL A 56 -1.02 -28.20 15.13
N SER A 57 -1.86 -27.88 16.10
CA SER A 57 -3.29 -28.19 16.07
C SER A 57 -4.11 -26.91 16.04
N CYS A 58 -5.30 -26.98 15.43
CA CYS A 58 -6.23 -25.86 15.36
C CYS A 58 -7.67 -26.32 15.62
N LYS A 59 -8.40 -25.57 16.44
CA LYS A 59 -9.79 -25.86 16.82
C LYS A 59 -10.61 -24.57 16.82
N ALA A 60 -11.82 -24.63 16.28
CA ALA A 60 -12.82 -23.58 16.44
C ALA A 60 -13.66 -23.91 17.70
N ASP A 61 -13.53 -23.12 18.75
CA ASP A 61 -14.23 -23.37 20.01
C ASP A 61 -14.52 -22.04 20.74
N LYS A 62 -15.76 -21.89 21.21
CA LYS A 62 -16.18 -20.74 22.02
C LYS A 62 -15.63 -20.81 23.45
N ASN A 63 -15.28 -22.01 23.94
CA ASN A 63 -14.81 -22.26 25.30
C ASN A 63 -13.29 -22.46 25.36
N TYR A 64 -12.53 -21.42 25.04
CA TYR A 64 -11.06 -21.46 25.08
C TYR A 64 -10.51 -21.25 26.50
N PHE A 65 -10.61 -22.25 27.38
CA PHE A 65 -10.01 -22.16 28.71
C PHE A 65 -8.56 -22.64 28.69
N VAL A 66 -7.61 -21.70 28.66
CA VAL A 66 -6.18 -22.00 28.80
C VAL A 66 -5.59 -21.22 29.97
N SER A 67 -4.78 -21.89 30.79
CA SER A 67 -4.02 -21.26 31.87
C SER A 67 -2.56 -21.12 31.47
N LEU A 68 -2.00 -19.92 31.63
CA LEU A 68 -0.59 -19.65 31.35
C LEU A 68 0.34 -20.58 32.15
N GLU A 69 0.02 -20.82 33.42
CA GLU A 69 0.81 -21.69 34.28
C GLU A 69 0.74 -23.15 33.83
N ASN A 70 -0.41 -23.61 33.33
CA ASN A 70 -0.53 -24.95 32.74
C ASN A 70 0.34 -25.09 31.48
N LEU A 71 0.38 -24.07 30.63
CA LEU A 71 1.26 -24.07 29.46
C LEU A 71 2.75 -24.09 29.86
N LYS A 72 3.15 -23.24 30.81
CA LYS A 72 4.53 -23.20 31.34
C LYS A 72 4.92 -24.54 31.95
N ASN A 73 4.05 -25.13 32.79
CA ASN A 73 4.30 -26.41 33.44
C ASN A 73 4.36 -27.57 32.42
N SER A 74 3.49 -27.57 31.41
CA SER A 74 3.51 -28.58 30.35
C SER A 74 4.80 -28.49 29.52
N HIS A 75 5.24 -27.27 29.18
CA HIS A 75 6.51 -27.06 28.47
C HIS A 75 7.71 -27.52 29.32
N LYS A 76 7.75 -27.15 30.60
CA LYS A 76 8.80 -27.59 31.54
C LYS A 76 8.86 -29.10 31.67
N LYS A 77 7.72 -29.77 31.82
CA LYS A 77 7.62 -31.24 31.91
C LYS A 77 8.10 -31.90 30.62
N ARG A 78 7.66 -31.41 29.46
CA ARG A 78 8.01 -31.98 28.14
C ARG A 78 9.50 -31.93 27.85
N HIS A 79 10.17 -30.85 28.26
CA HIS A 79 11.58 -30.61 27.94
C HIS A 79 12.54 -30.74 29.13
N HIS A 80 12.05 -31.18 30.30
CA HIS A 80 12.81 -31.30 31.53
C HIS A 80 13.56 -30.00 31.92
N LEU A 81 12.86 -28.86 31.84
CA LEU A 81 13.41 -27.53 32.12
C LEU A 81 13.02 -27.03 33.52
N SER A 82 13.93 -26.28 34.16
CA SER A 82 13.66 -25.60 35.45
C SER A 82 13.03 -24.22 35.25
N THR A 83 13.50 -23.47 34.26
CA THR A 83 13.07 -22.10 33.93
C THR A 83 12.55 -22.00 32.50
N VAL A 84 11.60 -21.09 32.29
CA VAL A 84 11.02 -20.78 30.97
C VAL A 84 10.79 -19.28 30.89
N THR A 85 10.83 -18.75 29.67
CA THR A 85 10.48 -17.36 29.37
C THR A 85 9.18 -17.31 28.57
N SER A 86 8.40 -16.24 28.72
CA SER A 86 7.19 -15.98 27.96
C SER A 86 7.33 -14.71 27.11
N GLN A 87 6.84 -14.76 25.88
CA GLN A 87 6.76 -13.64 24.96
C GLN A 87 5.34 -13.54 24.41
N GLY A 88 4.74 -12.35 24.52
CA GLY A 88 3.41 -12.04 24.02
C GLY A 88 3.48 -11.40 22.64
N PHE A 89 2.45 -11.66 21.85
CA PHE A 89 2.20 -11.04 20.56
C PHE A 89 0.71 -10.75 20.44
N ALA A 90 0.36 -9.57 19.94
CA ALA A 90 -1.01 -9.22 19.61
C ALA A 90 -1.03 -8.44 18.29
N GLN A 91 -2.00 -8.75 17.44
CA GLN A 91 -2.26 -8.04 16.20
C GLN A 91 -3.65 -7.42 16.24
N TYR A 92 -3.72 -6.14 15.89
CA TYR A 92 -4.95 -5.36 15.82
C TYR A 92 -5.18 -4.91 14.37
N GLU A 93 -6.39 -5.08 13.87
CA GLU A 93 -6.80 -4.57 12.56
C GLU A 93 -7.27 -3.13 12.75
N LEU A 94 -6.50 -2.16 12.26
CA LEU A 94 -6.84 -0.74 12.37
C LEU A 94 -7.75 -0.31 11.22
N PHE A 95 -7.48 -0.85 10.04
CA PHE A 95 -8.29 -0.66 8.86
C PHE A 95 -8.20 -1.89 7.96
N LYS A 96 -9.34 -2.29 7.42
CA LYS A 96 -9.46 -3.25 6.35
C LYS A 96 -10.66 -2.88 5.50
N SER A 97 -10.43 -2.78 4.21
CA SER A 97 -11.49 -2.63 3.22
C SER A 97 -12.41 -3.85 3.23
N THR A 98 -13.70 -3.64 3.53
CA THR A 98 -14.74 -4.67 3.48
C THR A 98 -15.41 -4.75 2.11
N GLU A 99 -15.84 -5.96 1.73
CA GLU A 99 -16.55 -6.33 0.48
C GLU A 99 -17.97 -5.76 0.35
N LEU A 100 -18.35 -4.76 1.15
CA LEU A 100 -19.76 -4.39 1.37
C LEU A 100 -20.42 -3.61 0.22
N ASP A 101 -19.77 -3.52 -0.95
CA ASP A 101 -20.32 -2.84 -2.12
C ASP A 101 -20.22 -3.78 -3.34
N ASP A 102 -21.35 -4.40 -3.68
CA ASP A 102 -21.55 -5.45 -4.70
C ASP A 102 -21.19 -5.05 -6.16
N MET A 103 -20.47 -3.94 -6.37
CA MET A 103 -20.21 -3.37 -7.69
C MET A 103 -18.72 -3.13 -8.00
N VAL A 104 -17.80 -3.30 -7.04
CA VAL A 104 -16.36 -3.08 -7.26
C VAL A 104 -15.56 -4.21 -6.61
N THR A 105 -14.55 -4.71 -7.32
CA THR A 105 -13.57 -5.65 -6.77
C THR A 105 -13.08 -5.17 -5.41
N PRO A 106 -13.10 -6.01 -4.36
CA PRO A 106 -12.79 -5.57 -3.01
C PRO A 106 -11.34 -5.09 -2.95
N SER A 107 -11.13 -3.83 -2.54
CA SER A 107 -9.78 -3.34 -2.33
C SER A 107 -9.12 -4.17 -1.22
N GLN A 108 -7.80 -4.38 -1.31
CA GLN A 108 -6.99 -5.17 -0.37
C GLN A 108 -6.17 -4.29 0.57
N THR A 109 -6.57 -3.03 0.73
CA THR A 109 -5.92 -2.09 1.63
C THR A 109 -6.11 -2.52 3.08
N THR A 110 -5.01 -2.81 3.75
CA THR A 110 -4.99 -3.27 5.14
C THR A 110 -3.95 -2.52 5.94
N ILE A 111 -4.35 -2.03 7.10
CA ILE A 111 -3.44 -1.46 8.08
C ILE A 111 -3.60 -2.21 9.39
N THR A 112 -2.54 -2.91 9.81
CA THR A 112 -2.54 -3.69 11.05
C THR A 112 -1.42 -3.26 11.97
N LEU A 113 -1.62 -3.50 13.25
CA LEU A 113 -0.69 -3.13 14.31
C LEU A 113 -0.27 -4.39 15.06
N ASP A 114 1.01 -4.73 14.97
CA ASP A 114 1.62 -5.82 15.70
C ASP A 114 2.33 -5.30 16.95
N LEU A 115 1.99 -5.85 18.11
CA LEU A 115 2.68 -5.59 19.38
C LEU A 115 3.34 -6.87 19.89
N CYS A 116 4.60 -6.75 20.31
CA CYS A 116 5.38 -7.81 20.96
C CYS A 116 5.85 -7.34 22.33
N TRP A 117 5.73 -8.19 23.35
CA TRP A 117 6.23 -7.87 24.70
C TRP A 117 6.71 -9.11 25.44
N GLY A 118 7.42 -8.89 26.54
CA GLY A 118 7.85 -9.95 27.45
C GLY A 118 8.34 -9.35 28.77
N PRO A 119 8.11 -10.02 29.90
CA PRO A 119 7.36 -11.27 30.06
C PRO A 119 5.84 -11.12 29.88
N VAL A 120 5.15 -12.25 29.76
CA VAL A 120 3.68 -12.36 29.82
C VAL A 120 3.28 -12.90 31.19
N ASP A 121 2.36 -12.20 31.83
CA ASP A 121 1.83 -12.47 33.17
C ASP A 121 0.44 -13.14 33.12
N GLU A 122 -0.40 -12.75 32.15
CA GLU A 122 -1.77 -13.26 31.99
C GLU A 122 -2.12 -13.54 30.52
N ILE A 123 -2.94 -14.57 30.30
CA ILE A 123 -3.51 -14.88 28.99
C ILE A 123 -4.47 -13.75 28.58
N LEU A 124 -4.36 -13.27 27.34
CA LEU A 124 -5.13 -12.13 26.84
C LEU A 124 -4.85 -10.81 27.57
N GLN A 125 -3.70 -10.68 28.26
CA GLN A 125 -3.30 -9.38 28.79
C GLN A 125 -3.18 -8.36 27.66
N THR A 126 -3.62 -7.14 27.93
CA THR A 126 -3.40 -6.00 27.04
C THR A 126 -1.90 -5.72 26.95
N PRO A 127 -1.34 -5.51 25.74
CA PRO A 127 0.07 -5.20 25.57
C PRO A 127 0.48 -3.96 26.39
N PRO A 128 1.56 -4.02 27.20
CA PRO A 128 2.00 -2.87 27.99
C PRO A 128 2.55 -1.75 27.09
N LEU A 129 2.65 -0.52 27.59
CA LEU A 129 3.23 0.61 26.84
C LEU A 129 4.73 0.44 26.55
N SER A 130 5.41 -0.46 27.28
CA SER A 130 6.81 -0.86 27.06
C SER A 130 6.98 -1.89 25.94
N SER A 131 5.91 -2.31 25.27
CA SER A 131 5.95 -3.24 24.14
C SER A 131 6.78 -2.67 22.98
N THR A 132 7.25 -3.56 22.11
CA THR A 132 7.65 -3.18 20.75
C THR A 132 6.41 -3.20 19.87
N ALA A 133 6.20 -2.17 19.05
CA ALA A 133 5.08 -2.11 18.14
C ALA A 133 5.52 -1.79 16.71
N VAL A 134 4.88 -2.44 15.74
CA VAL A 134 5.13 -2.29 14.31
C VAL A 134 3.79 -2.13 13.60
N LEU A 135 3.69 -1.06 12.83
CA LEU A 135 2.56 -0.82 11.93
C LEU A 135 2.86 -1.49 10.59
N ASN A 136 1.96 -2.34 10.12
CA ASN A 136 2.02 -2.98 8.80
C ASN A 136 1.02 -2.31 7.88
N ILE A 137 1.48 -1.75 6.78
CA ILE A 137 0.66 -0.95 5.85
C ILE A 137 0.76 -1.56 4.46
N LYS A 138 -0.38 -2.01 3.93
CA LYS A 138 -0.54 -2.44 2.54
C LYS A 138 -1.67 -1.63 1.94
N VAL A 139 -1.41 -1.02 0.78
CA VAL A 139 -2.40 -0.18 0.09
C VAL A 139 -2.47 -0.62 -1.37
N GLU A 140 -3.69 -0.86 -1.84
CA GLU A 140 -3.99 -1.10 -3.25
C GLU A 140 -4.35 0.23 -3.93
N SER A 141 -3.85 0.45 -5.14
CA SER A 141 -4.02 1.72 -5.84
C SER A 141 -5.42 1.88 -6.41
N GLY A 142 -5.94 3.11 -6.38
CA GLY A 142 -7.19 3.47 -7.03
C GLY A 142 -8.47 3.06 -6.30
N ASP A 143 -8.44 2.93 -4.97
CA ASP A 143 -9.65 2.76 -4.17
C ASP A 143 -10.59 3.97 -4.40
N PRO A 144 -11.84 3.76 -4.88
CA PRO A 144 -12.75 4.86 -5.20
C PRO A 144 -13.14 5.70 -3.97
N ARG A 145 -12.89 5.21 -2.75
CA ARG A 145 -13.13 5.93 -1.50
C ARG A 145 -11.99 6.87 -1.11
N ASP A 146 -10.86 6.80 -1.81
CA ASP A 146 -9.68 7.60 -1.51
C ASP A 146 -9.92 9.10 -1.82
N CYS A 147 -9.28 9.97 -1.05
CA CYS A 147 -9.31 11.42 -1.26
C CYS A 147 -8.54 11.85 -2.53
N LEU A 148 -7.85 10.91 -3.16
CA LEU A 148 -6.94 11.11 -4.30
C LEU A 148 -7.59 10.89 -5.67
N THR A 149 -8.91 10.78 -5.76
CA THR A 149 -9.63 10.47 -7.02
C THR A 149 -9.22 11.35 -8.21
N HIS A 150 -9.02 12.65 -7.99
CA HIS A 150 -8.56 13.58 -9.02
C HIS A 150 -7.17 13.22 -9.55
N LEU A 151 -6.17 13.05 -8.66
CA LEU A 151 -4.80 12.70 -9.04
C LEU A 151 -4.73 11.30 -9.66
N HIS A 152 -5.51 10.36 -9.14
CA HIS A 152 -5.59 9.01 -9.68
C HIS A 152 -6.17 9.00 -11.10
N ARG A 153 -7.18 9.84 -11.38
CA ARG A 153 -7.72 10.01 -12.72
C ARG A 153 -6.69 10.57 -13.69
N GLU A 154 -5.96 11.61 -13.28
CA GLU A 154 -4.90 12.18 -14.11
C GLU A 154 -3.80 11.16 -14.40
N LEU A 155 -3.45 10.34 -13.40
CA LEU A 155 -2.52 9.22 -13.59
C LEU A 155 -3.06 8.19 -14.60
N LYS A 156 -4.35 7.82 -14.51
CA LYS A 156 -4.99 6.94 -15.50
C LYS A 156 -4.90 7.52 -16.92
N PHE A 157 -5.14 8.82 -17.08
CA PHE A 157 -4.98 9.49 -18.37
C PHE A 157 -3.53 9.48 -18.85
N LEU A 158 -2.56 9.74 -17.97
CA LEU A 158 -1.13 9.64 -18.28
C LEU A 158 -0.74 8.23 -18.74
N LEU A 159 -1.24 7.20 -18.07
CA LEU A 159 -1.01 5.80 -18.43
C LEU A 159 -1.64 5.42 -19.76
N ALA A 160 -2.83 5.94 -20.08
CA ALA A 160 -3.46 5.76 -21.38
C ALA A 160 -2.59 6.33 -22.51
N LEU A 161 -2.03 7.53 -22.32
CA LEU A 161 -1.10 8.15 -23.27
C LEU A 161 0.19 7.32 -23.43
N ALA A 162 0.78 6.89 -22.32
CA ALA A 162 2.00 6.09 -22.31
C ALA A 162 1.79 4.74 -23.02
N ASN A 163 0.68 4.05 -22.75
CA ASN A 163 0.32 2.82 -23.42
C ASN A 163 0.00 3.03 -24.90
N GLY A 164 -0.67 4.13 -25.25
CA GLY A 164 -0.92 4.52 -26.64
C GLY A 164 0.36 4.70 -27.44
N LEU A 165 1.38 5.34 -26.85
CA LEU A 165 2.69 5.48 -27.48
C LEU A 165 3.42 4.15 -27.65
N ARG A 166 3.28 3.23 -26.68
CA ARG A 166 3.94 1.92 -26.68
C ARG A 166 3.30 0.91 -27.61
N THR A 167 1.97 0.90 -27.68
CA THR A 167 1.18 -0.16 -28.34
C THR A 167 0.44 0.31 -29.60
N GLY A 168 0.31 1.63 -29.80
CA GLY A 168 -0.53 2.21 -30.85
C GLY A 168 -2.02 2.26 -30.50
N VAL A 169 -2.43 1.71 -29.35
CA VAL A 169 -3.83 1.68 -28.89
C VAL A 169 -3.92 2.39 -27.54
N ALA A 170 -4.75 3.43 -27.46
CA ALA A 170 -5.00 4.19 -26.25
C ALA A 170 -6.41 3.88 -25.72
N GLU A 171 -6.48 3.43 -24.47
CA GLU A 171 -7.73 3.23 -23.74
C GLU A 171 -8.06 4.51 -22.98
N TRP A 172 -8.96 5.32 -23.54
CA TRP A 172 -9.29 6.64 -22.99
C TRP A 172 -10.18 6.51 -21.74
N PRO A 173 -9.88 7.24 -20.65
CA PRO A 173 -10.77 7.33 -19.49
C PRO A 173 -12.13 7.94 -19.85
N GLU A 174 -13.18 7.56 -19.13
CA GLU A 174 -14.50 8.17 -19.28
C GLU A 174 -14.47 9.67 -18.95
N PRO A 175 -15.11 10.55 -19.75
CA PRO A 175 -15.10 11.99 -19.51
C PRO A 175 -15.87 12.36 -18.22
N LEU A 176 -15.37 13.33 -17.44
CA LEU A 176 -16.16 13.91 -16.34
C LEU A 176 -17.09 15.01 -16.83
N GLU A 177 -16.63 15.74 -17.84
CA GLU A 177 -17.30 16.93 -18.31
C GLU A 177 -18.26 16.59 -19.45
N ALA A 178 -19.43 17.22 -19.43
CA ALA A 178 -20.39 17.10 -20.52
C ALA A 178 -19.93 17.85 -21.79
N LYS A 179 -19.07 18.87 -21.62
CA LYS A 179 -18.47 19.65 -22.72
C LYS A 179 -17.35 18.85 -23.40
N SER A 180 -17.21 19.00 -24.71
CA SER A 180 -16.11 18.37 -25.44
C SER A 180 -14.77 19.00 -25.06
N ALA A 181 -13.69 18.23 -25.21
CA ALA A 181 -12.33 18.72 -24.95
C ALA A 181 -11.97 19.95 -25.78
N VAL A 182 -12.45 20.00 -27.03
CA VAL A 182 -12.20 21.12 -27.95
C VAL A 182 -12.92 22.38 -27.45
N ASP A 183 -14.17 22.26 -27.03
CA ASP A 183 -14.94 23.40 -26.49
C ASP A 183 -14.29 23.93 -25.21
N MET A 184 -13.83 23.04 -24.33
CA MET A 184 -13.14 23.40 -23.10
C MET A 184 -11.83 24.16 -23.36
N VAL A 185 -11.03 23.71 -24.33
CA VAL A 185 -9.79 24.39 -24.71
C VAL A 185 -10.08 25.72 -25.40
N GLN A 186 -11.12 25.80 -26.24
CA GLN A 186 -11.51 27.05 -26.88
C GLN A 186 -12.00 28.09 -25.86
N GLU A 187 -12.83 27.69 -24.90
CA GLU A 187 -13.28 28.55 -23.80
C GLU A 187 -12.09 29.00 -22.94
N PHE A 188 -11.16 28.09 -22.65
CA PHE A 188 -9.92 28.42 -21.94
C PHE A 188 -9.09 29.49 -22.66
N LEU A 189 -8.92 29.37 -23.99
CA LEU A 189 -8.20 30.34 -24.80
C LEU A 189 -8.92 31.70 -24.84
N LEU A 190 -10.25 31.72 -24.94
CA LEU A 190 -11.05 32.95 -24.90
C LEU A 190 -10.91 33.69 -23.57
N ASN A 191 -10.96 32.97 -22.44
CA ASN A 191 -10.78 33.58 -21.13
C ASN A 191 -9.38 34.22 -20.97
N LYS A 192 -8.35 33.65 -21.62
CA LYS A 192 -6.99 34.23 -21.63
C LYS A 192 -6.84 35.44 -22.53
N LEU A 193 -7.68 35.57 -23.55
CA LEU A 193 -7.79 36.78 -24.36
C LEU A 193 -8.46 37.93 -23.58
N ASP A 194 -9.49 37.62 -22.80
CA ASP A 194 -10.21 38.60 -21.98
C ASP A 194 -9.39 39.10 -20.78
N GLU A 195 -8.53 38.26 -20.18
CA GLU A 195 -7.56 38.67 -19.15
C GLU A 195 -6.57 39.74 -19.67
N PHE A 196 -6.30 39.79 -20.98
CA PHE A 196 -5.50 40.85 -21.62
C PHE A 196 -6.32 42.11 -21.96
N GLY A 197 -7.65 41.98 -22.06
CA GLY A 197 -8.57 43.04 -22.49
C GLY A 197 -9.17 43.88 -21.36
N ASP A 198 -9.31 43.34 -20.15
CA ASP A 198 -10.01 44.03 -19.05
C ASP A 198 -9.28 43.85 -17.70
N SER A 199 -8.28 44.71 -17.43
CA SER A 199 -7.61 44.81 -16.12
C SER A 199 -8.51 45.43 -15.02
N THR A 200 -9.82 45.44 -15.19
CA THR A 200 -10.78 46.13 -14.33
C THR A 200 -12.06 45.32 -14.09
N LYS A 201 -11.92 44.11 -13.52
CA LYS A 201 -12.94 43.46 -12.67
C LYS A 201 -12.36 42.21 -12.00
N LYS A 202 -11.55 42.41 -10.95
CA LYS A 202 -11.49 41.40 -9.88
C LYS A 202 -12.70 41.64 -8.99
N ASP A 203 -13.67 40.76 -9.08
CA ASP A 203 -14.36 40.14 -7.94
C ASP A 203 -15.67 39.50 -8.41
N THR A 204 -15.96 38.34 -7.82
CA THR A 204 -17.27 37.68 -7.77
C THR A 204 -17.59 36.65 -8.85
N ILE A 205 -16.92 35.49 -8.82
CA ILE A 205 -17.61 34.19 -8.89
C ILE A 205 -16.88 33.21 -7.96
N LYS A 206 -17.23 33.22 -6.67
CA LYS A 206 -17.03 32.06 -5.80
C LYS A 206 -18.20 31.13 -6.07
N GLU A 207 -18.00 30.11 -6.91
CA GLU A 207 -18.98 29.04 -7.03
C GLU A 207 -19.08 28.33 -5.68
N THR A 208 -20.30 28.35 -5.14
CA THR A 208 -20.70 27.68 -3.92
C THR A 208 -20.94 26.22 -4.27
N VAL A 209 -19.90 25.40 -4.13
CA VAL A 209 -20.06 23.94 -4.15
C VAL A 209 -20.56 23.51 -2.76
N ASN A 210 -21.69 22.80 -2.73
CA ASN A 210 -22.29 22.25 -1.53
C ASN A 210 -21.27 21.42 -0.74
N HIS A 211 -20.88 21.91 0.44
CA HIS A 211 -19.99 21.21 1.35
C HIS A 211 -20.78 20.21 2.18
N ASP A 212 -20.68 18.94 1.81
CA ASP A 212 -21.02 17.83 2.70
C ASP A 212 -19.95 17.76 3.82
N ALA A 213 -20.36 17.73 5.08
CA ALA A 213 -19.45 17.89 6.23
C ALA A 213 -18.39 16.77 6.31
N ALA A 214 -18.66 15.60 5.72
CA ALA A 214 -17.69 14.50 5.58
C ALA A 214 -16.69 14.72 4.42
N ALA A 215 -17.07 15.45 3.37
CA ALA A 215 -16.17 15.83 2.28
C ALA A 215 -15.17 16.90 2.72
N VAL A 216 -15.57 17.78 3.66
CA VAL A 216 -14.69 18.82 4.22
C VAL A 216 -13.48 18.20 4.93
N ASP A 217 -13.65 17.18 5.77
CA ASP A 217 -12.54 16.52 6.49
C ASP A 217 -11.55 15.81 5.54
N ARG A 218 -12.04 15.32 4.39
CA ARG A 218 -11.22 14.70 3.33
C ARG A 218 -10.46 15.72 2.49
N SER A 219 -11.11 16.83 2.14
CA SER A 219 -10.51 17.91 1.35
C SER A 219 -9.43 18.71 2.09
N VAL A 220 -9.41 18.67 3.43
CA VAL A 220 -8.39 19.36 4.25
C VAL A 220 -7.04 18.62 4.24
N LEU A 221 -7.01 17.32 3.94
CA LEU A 221 -5.78 16.52 4.01
C LEU A 221 -4.82 16.75 2.84
N ILE A 222 -5.34 17.18 1.69
CA ILE A 222 -4.56 17.35 0.46
C ILE A 222 -4.98 18.67 -0.19
N THR A 223 -4.19 19.72 0.04
CA THR A 223 -4.37 20.99 -0.66
C THR A 223 -3.96 20.81 -2.12
N VAL A 224 -4.93 20.94 -3.02
CA VAL A 224 -4.67 20.96 -4.47
C VAL A 224 -3.80 22.18 -4.79
N ARG A 225 -2.76 21.99 -5.60
CA ARG A 225 -1.91 23.09 -6.05
C ARG A 225 -2.71 24.05 -6.93
N GLU A 226 -2.81 25.30 -6.52
CA GLU A 226 -3.57 26.35 -7.22
C GLU A 226 -2.71 27.17 -8.19
N ASP A 227 -1.40 27.24 -7.98
CA ASP A 227 -0.43 27.91 -8.85
C ASP A 227 -0.09 27.03 -10.06
N LEU A 228 -1.07 26.87 -10.96
CA LEU A 228 -0.91 26.18 -12.24
C LEU A 228 -0.55 27.16 -13.35
N ASP A 229 0.49 26.85 -14.13
CA ASP A 229 0.78 27.60 -15.35
C ASP A 229 -0.17 27.25 -16.50
N PHE A 230 0.02 27.89 -17.66
CA PHE A 230 -0.83 27.69 -18.82
C PHE A 230 -0.89 26.22 -19.29
N VAL A 231 0.25 25.53 -19.29
CA VAL A 231 0.38 24.16 -19.79
C VAL A 231 -0.24 23.17 -18.79
N GLU A 232 -0.12 23.46 -17.50
CA GLU A 232 -0.74 22.69 -16.42
C GLU A 232 -2.26 22.88 -16.38
N GLN A 233 -2.76 24.11 -16.60
CA GLN A 233 -4.20 24.36 -16.74
C GLN A 233 -4.77 23.64 -17.97
N LEU A 234 -4.04 23.66 -19.09
CA LEU A 234 -4.39 22.91 -20.29
C LEU A 234 -4.48 21.41 -20.02
N TRP A 235 -3.52 20.84 -19.28
CA TRP A 235 -3.56 19.44 -18.86
C TRP A 235 -4.84 19.10 -18.11
N CYS A 236 -5.22 19.89 -17.09
CA CYS A 236 -6.42 19.67 -16.31
C CYS A 236 -7.70 19.65 -17.17
N LYS A 237 -7.77 20.50 -18.21
CA LYS A 237 -8.89 20.49 -19.17
C LYS A 237 -8.86 19.24 -20.05
N MET A 238 -7.70 18.85 -20.56
CA MET A 238 -7.59 17.69 -21.45
C MET A 238 -7.82 16.37 -20.70
N SER A 239 -7.26 16.18 -19.52
CA SER A 239 -7.37 14.94 -18.73
C SER A 239 -8.79 14.65 -18.23
N SER A 240 -9.66 15.68 -18.18
CA SER A 240 -11.06 15.55 -17.78
C SER A 240 -12.02 15.28 -18.94
N SER A 241 -11.63 15.51 -20.20
CA SER A 241 -12.57 15.51 -21.35
C SER A 241 -12.09 14.85 -22.63
N VAL A 242 -10.80 14.59 -22.81
CA VAL A 242 -10.28 13.94 -24.02
C VAL A 242 -10.70 12.47 -24.04
N VAL A 243 -11.37 12.07 -25.12
CA VAL A 243 -11.85 10.69 -25.33
C VAL A 243 -11.32 10.07 -26.61
N SER A 244 -10.50 10.79 -27.38
CA SER A 244 -9.94 10.30 -28.64
C SER A 244 -8.63 10.98 -29.04
N TYR A 245 -7.86 10.32 -29.92
CA TYR A 245 -6.67 10.92 -30.55
C TYR A 245 -7.01 12.21 -31.32
N GLN A 246 -8.18 12.26 -31.97
CA GLN A 246 -8.59 13.42 -32.74
C GLN A 246 -8.86 14.64 -31.86
N ASP A 247 -9.30 14.44 -30.62
CA ASP A 247 -9.44 15.53 -29.67
C ASP A 247 -8.09 16.15 -29.35
N LEU A 248 -7.05 15.35 -29.11
CA LEU A 248 -5.69 15.87 -28.89
C LEU A 248 -5.20 16.68 -30.09
N VAL A 249 -5.36 16.15 -31.31
CA VAL A 249 -4.97 16.86 -32.54
C VAL A 249 -5.68 18.20 -32.64
N ARG A 250 -7.00 18.24 -32.41
CA ARG A 250 -7.79 19.47 -32.49
C ARG A 250 -7.42 20.47 -31.40
N CYS A 251 -7.29 20.02 -30.14
CA CYS A 251 -6.89 20.85 -29.02
C CYS A 251 -5.52 21.49 -29.26
N PHE A 252 -4.51 20.70 -29.64
CA PHE A 252 -3.19 21.25 -29.95
C PHE A 252 -3.20 22.15 -31.20
N THR A 253 -4.00 21.84 -32.21
CA THR A 253 -4.13 22.70 -33.39
C THR A 253 -4.61 24.10 -33.00
N LEU A 254 -5.65 24.19 -32.15
CA LEU A 254 -6.17 25.48 -31.68
C LEU A 254 -5.09 26.28 -30.94
N ILE A 255 -4.37 25.64 -30.02
CA ILE A 255 -3.33 26.29 -29.22
C ILE A 255 -2.18 26.78 -30.10
N LEU A 256 -1.68 25.93 -31.00
CA LEU A 256 -0.60 26.30 -31.90
C LEU A 256 -1.00 27.44 -32.84
N GLN A 257 -2.23 27.46 -33.34
CA GLN A 257 -2.75 28.58 -34.15
C GLN A 257 -2.83 29.87 -33.34
N SER A 258 -3.34 29.83 -32.10
CA SER A 258 -3.38 31.00 -31.23
C SER A 258 -1.99 31.54 -30.91
N LEU A 259 -1.00 30.66 -30.68
CA LEU A 259 0.39 31.07 -30.47
C LEU A 259 1.02 31.67 -31.73
N GLN A 260 0.78 31.08 -32.91
CA GLN A 260 1.30 31.57 -34.20
C GLN A 260 0.74 32.94 -34.57
N ARG A 261 -0.55 33.17 -34.29
CA ARG A 261 -1.19 34.47 -34.53
C ARG A 261 -0.76 35.53 -33.51
N GLY A 262 -0.09 35.13 -32.42
CA GLY A 262 0.24 36.03 -31.31
C GLY A 262 -0.98 36.45 -30.49
N ASP A 263 -2.08 35.67 -30.58
CA ASP A 263 -3.33 35.93 -29.87
C ASP A 263 -3.10 35.84 -28.34
N ILE A 264 -2.17 34.97 -27.91
CA ILE A 264 -1.88 34.70 -26.50
C ILE A 264 -0.37 34.78 -26.22
N GLN A 265 -0.02 35.27 -25.03
CA GLN A 265 1.33 35.22 -24.45
C GLN A 265 1.25 34.58 -23.06
N PRO A 266 1.12 33.24 -22.98
CA PRO A 266 0.90 32.56 -21.71
C PRO A 266 2.09 32.72 -20.75
N TRP A 267 1.90 32.40 -19.48
CA TRP A 267 3.00 32.28 -18.53
C TRP A 267 3.32 30.80 -18.29
N LEU A 268 4.61 30.49 -18.07
CA LEU A 268 5.14 29.15 -17.83
C LEU A 268 6.02 29.13 -16.59
N HIS A 269 5.95 28.03 -15.83
CA HIS A 269 6.96 27.76 -14.81
C HIS A 269 8.33 27.48 -15.44
N SER A 270 9.39 27.84 -14.74
CA SER A 270 10.76 27.52 -15.16
C SER A 270 11.04 26.01 -15.08
N GLY A 271 11.93 25.51 -15.94
CA GLY A 271 12.44 24.14 -15.89
C GLY A 271 11.66 23.09 -16.67
N SER A 272 10.56 23.45 -17.34
CA SER A 272 9.83 22.53 -18.22
C SER A 272 10.53 22.38 -19.57
N ASN A 273 10.76 21.14 -20.00
CA ASN A 273 11.46 20.82 -21.25
C ASN A 273 10.54 20.26 -22.35
N SER A 274 9.22 20.28 -22.11
CA SER A 274 8.20 19.82 -23.06
C SER A 274 8.30 20.56 -24.40
N LEU A 275 7.88 19.89 -25.48
CA LEU A 275 7.82 20.50 -26.80
C LEU A 275 6.91 21.74 -26.80
N LEU A 276 5.75 21.67 -26.13
CA LEU A 276 4.83 22.81 -26.07
C LEU A 276 5.45 24.02 -25.36
N SER A 277 6.16 23.81 -24.24
CA SER A 277 6.87 24.89 -23.55
C SER A 277 7.91 25.56 -24.45
N LYS A 278 8.66 24.78 -25.25
CA LYS A 278 9.62 25.32 -26.23
C LYS A 278 8.96 26.15 -27.32
N LEU A 279 7.84 25.68 -27.88
CA LEU A 279 7.08 26.41 -28.89
C LEU A 279 6.50 27.72 -28.35
N ILE A 280 6.00 27.71 -27.11
CA ILE A 280 5.54 28.91 -26.42
C ILE A 280 6.68 29.92 -26.26
N HIS A 281 7.86 29.50 -25.82
CA HIS A 281 9.02 30.39 -25.73
C HIS A 281 9.44 30.97 -27.09
N GLN A 282 9.38 30.17 -28.16
CA GLN A 282 9.65 30.65 -29.51
C GLN A 282 8.60 31.66 -30.00
N SER A 283 7.33 31.51 -29.61
CA SER A 283 6.26 32.42 -30.02
C SER A 283 6.46 33.84 -29.47
N TYR A 284 7.05 34.00 -28.27
CA TYR A 284 7.37 35.31 -27.71
C TYR A 284 8.34 36.12 -28.58
N HIS A 285 9.14 35.43 -29.39
CA HIS A 285 10.12 36.04 -30.30
C HIS A 285 9.63 36.10 -31.75
N GLY A 286 8.39 35.67 -32.03
CA GLY A 286 7.79 35.69 -33.36
C GLY A 286 8.36 34.66 -34.34
N THR A 287 9.15 33.68 -33.85
CA THR A 287 9.85 32.68 -34.68
C THR A 287 9.47 31.26 -34.24
N MET A 288 8.16 30.98 -34.19
CA MET A 288 7.67 29.66 -33.78
C MET A 288 7.78 28.65 -34.93
N ASP A 289 8.36 27.49 -34.65
CA ASP A 289 8.48 26.41 -35.64
C ASP A 289 7.10 25.90 -36.06
N THR A 290 6.95 25.51 -37.33
CA THR A 290 5.73 24.87 -37.81
C THR A 290 5.77 23.39 -37.47
N VAL A 291 4.88 22.96 -36.58
CA VAL A 291 4.77 21.57 -36.13
C VAL A 291 3.62 20.87 -36.82
N SER A 292 3.90 19.72 -37.45
CA SER A 292 2.86 18.86 -38.03
C SER A 292 2.38 17.84 -36.99
N LEU A 293 1.12 17.96 -36.56
CA LEU A 293 0.48 17.08 -35.57
C LEU A 293 0.09 15.72 -36.17
N THR A 294 1.09 14.93 -36.56
CA THR A 294 0.93 13.61 -37.19
C THR A 294 1.62 12.52 -36.38
N GLY A 295 1.23 11.26 -36.63
CA GLY A 295 1.82 10.10 -35.95
C GLY A 295 1.58 10.10 -34.44
N THR A 296 2.63 9.86 -33.66
CA THR A 296 2.59 9.79 -32.19
C THR A 296 2.78 11.14 -31.51
N LEU A 297 3.06 12.21 -32.25
CA LEU A 297 3.45 13.50 -31.71
C LEU A 297 2.40 14.11 -30.75
N PRO A 298 1.08 14.10 -31.05
CA PRO A 298 0.08 14.62 -30.11
C PRO A 298 0.05 13.87 -28.78
N LEU A 299 0.23 12.53 -28.79
CA LEU A 299 0.32 11.76 -27.54
C LEU A 299 1.57 12.14 -26.76
N GLN A 300 2.71 12.27 -27.44
CA GLN A 300 3.97 12.65 -26.80
C GLN A 300 3.88 14.04 -26.16
N MET A 301 3.30 15.02 -26.87
CA MET A 301 3.08 16.36 -26.32
C MET A 301 2.20 16.32 -25.07
N ALA A 302 1.07 15.60 -25.12
CA ALA A 302 0.20 15.46 -23.96
C ALA A 302 0.89 14.74 -22.79
N LEU A 303 1.69 13.71 -23.07
CA LEU A 303 2.42 12.95 -22.05
C LEU A 303 3.48 13.81 -21.35
N GLU A 304 4.27 14.57 -22.10
CA GLU A 304 5.29 15.46 -21.54
C GLU A 304 4.67 16.50 -20.59
N ILE A 305 3.54 17.08 -21.00
CA ILE A 305 2.77 18.03 -20.19
C ILE A 305 2.27 17.38 -18.89
N GLY A 306 1.69 16.18 -18.99
CA GLY A 306 1.19 15.45 -17.82
C GLY A 306 2.29 15.03 -16.85
N LEU A 307 3.46 14.62 -17.37
CA LEU A 307 4.62 14.30 -16.56
C LEU A 307 5.12 15.52 -15.78
N ASP A 308 5.27 16.67 -16.44
CA ASP A 308 5.73 17.91 -15.79
C ASP A 308 4.75 18.33 -14.68
N LYS A 309 3.45 18.34 -14.98
CA LYS A 309 2.39 18.71 -14.03
C LYS A 309 2.37 17.78 -12.82
N LEU A 310 2.27 16.47 -13.04
CA LEU A 310 2.13 15.50 -11.95
C LEU A 310 3.38 15.44 -11.09
N LYS A 311 4.58 15.48 -11.67
CA LYS A 311 5.83 15.57 -10.89
C LYS A 311 5.84 16.78 -9.98
N ARG A 312 5.42 17.96 -10.47
CA ARG A 312 5.33 19.18 -9.66
C ARG A 312 4.31 19.06 -8.54
N ASP A 313 3.18 18.43 -8.78
CA ASP A 313 2.16 18.22 -7.74
C ASP A 313 2.67 17.31 -6.62
N TYR A 314 3.29 16.18 -6.96
CA TYR A 314 3.89 15.30 -5.95
C TYR A 314 5.01 16.00 -5.19
N VAL A 315 5.90 16.73 -5.88
CA VAL A 315 6.95 17.51 -5.24
C VAL A 315 6.37 18.55 -4.29
N SER A 316 5.35 19.29 -4.74
CA SER A 316 4.66 20.31 -3.93
C SER A 316 4.06 19.70 -2.66
N PHE A 317 3.39 18.54 -2.77
CA PHE A 317 2.85 17.84 -1.62
C PHE A 317 3.96 17.39 -0.64
N PHE A 318 4.96 16.64 -1.13
CA PHE A 318 5.97 16.05 -0.25
C PHE A 318 6.88 17.09 0.41
N ILE A 319 7.21 18.17 -0.30
CA ILE A 319 8.00 19.27 0.25
C ILE A 319 7.13 20.17 1.15
N GLY A 320 5.91 20.51 0.70
CA GLY A 320 4.99 21.36 1.44
C GLY A 320 4.56 20.77 2.78
N GLN A 321 4.42 19.44 2.86
CA GLN A 321 4.14 18.72 4.10
C GLN A 321 5.41 18.37 4.90
N GLU A 322 6.58 18.85 4.48
CA GLU A 322 7.88 18.58 5.11
C GLU A 322 8.19 17.08 5.24
N LEU A 323 7.70 16.25 4.31
CA LEU A 323 7.87 14.79 4.30
C LEU A 323 9.10 14.34 3.52
N ALA A 324 9.56 15.16 2.56
CA ALA A 324 10.77 14.91 1.79
C ALA A 324 11.43 16.22 1.33
N SER A 325 12.71 16.13 0.92
CA SER A 325 13.41 17.20 0.22
C SER A 325 13.47 16.89 -1.28
N LEU A 326 13.80 17.89 -2.09
CA LEU A 326 14.00 17.68 -3.53
C LEU A 326 15.05 16.59 -3.82
N ASN A 327 16.13 16.55 -3.02
CA ASN A 327 17.18 15.53 -3.13
C ASN A 327 16.66 14.12 -2.84
N HIS A 328 15.71 13.98 -1.92
CA HIS A 328 15.08 12.67 -1.67
C HIS A 328 14.29 12.20 -2.90
N LEU A 329 13.64 13.12 -3.60
CA LEU A 329 12.75 12.87 -4.74
C LEU A 329 13.45 12.82 -6.10
N GLU A 330 14.72 13.23 -6.19
CA GLU A 330 15.50 13.36 -7.43
C GLU A 330 15.35 12.17 -8.39
N TYR A 331 15.46 10.95 -7.86
CA TYR A 331 15.28 9.70 -8.62
C TYR A 331 13.95 9.64 -9.40
N PHE A 332 12.86 10.09 -8.78
CA PHE A 332 11.52 10.00 -9.37
C PHE A 332 11.22 11.15 -10.34
N ILE A 333 11.84 12.31 -10.13
CA ILE A 333 11.55 13.51 -10.91
C ILE A 333 12.52 13.75 -12.06
N SER A 334 13.67 13.07 -12.05
CA SER A 334 14.71 13.26 -13.06
C SER A 334 14.15 13.14 -14.48
N PRO A 335 14.50 14.06 -15.40
CA PRO A 335 14.13 13.96 -16.80
C PRO A 335 15.01 12.93 -17.54
N SER A 336 16.03 12.36 -16.88
CA SER A 336 16.87 11.31 -17.45
C SER A 336 16.11 9.99 -17.46
N GLY A 337 15.79 9.48 -18.65
CA GLY A 337 15.11 8.21 -18.82
C GLY A 337 14.13 8.26 -19.98
N ASP A 338 13.70 7.10 -20.44
CA ASP A 338 12.63 7.02 -21.43
C ASP A 338 11.28 7.46 -20.81
N ALA A 339 10.31 7.79 -21.66
CA ALA A 339 9.03 8.29 -21.19
C ALA A 339 8.25 7.25 -20.35
N GLN A 340 8.44 5.95 -20.58
CA GLN A 340 7.78 4.88 -19.83
C GLN A 340 8.36 4.76 -18.42
N GLU A 341 9.68 4.87 -18.29
CA GLU A 341 10.38 4.91 -17.02
C GLU A 341 9.92 6.11 -16.18
N GLN A 342 9.81 7.28 -16.80
CA GLN A 342 9.29 8.48 -16.12
C GLN A 342 7.84 8.31 -15.64
N VAL A 343 6.98 7.66 -16.45
CA VAL A 343 5.61 7.34 -16.04
C VAL A 343 5.60 6.36 -14.86
N CYS A 344 6.44 5.32 -14.90
CA CYS A 344 6.61 4.38 -13.78
C CYS A 344 7.07 5.07 -12.49
N HIS A 345 7.98 6.05 -12.58
CA HIS A 345 8.39 6.84 -11.43
C HIS A 345 7.25 7.68 -10.86
N VAL A 346 6.41 8.26 -11.71
CA VAL A 346 5.20 8.99 -11.27
C VAL A 346 4.18 8.05 -10.62
N GLN A 347 4.00 6.82 -11.14
CA GLN A 347 3.17 5.81 -10.49
C GLN A 347 3.69 5.45 -9.09
N LYS A 348 5.01 5.30 -8.93
CA LYS A 348 5.62 5.07 -7.61
C LYS A 348 5.36 6.23 -6.65
N LEU A 349 5.50 7.48 -7.10
CA LEU A 349 5.17 8.65 -6.28
C LEU A 349 3.70 8.68 -5.86
N HIS A 350 2.79 8.32 -6.78
CA HIS A 350 1.37 8.21 -6.48
C HIS A 350 1.09 7.16 -5.40
N HIS A 351 1.68 5.97 -5.52
CA HIS A 351 1.46 4.91 -4.53
C HIS A 351 2.04 5.27 -3.15
N ILE A 352 3.20 5.96 -3.11
CA ILE A 352 3.74 6.51 -1.86
C ILE A 352 2.72 7.48 -1.22
N LEU A 353 2.08 8.33 -2.04
CA LEU A 353 1.07 9.26 -1.57
C LEU A 353 -0.17 8.52 -1.03
N GLU A 354 -0.69 7.51 -1.74
CA GLU A 354 -1.82 6.68 -1.29
C GLU A 354 -1.53 5.99 0.06
N VAL A 355 -0.31 5.48 0.25
CA VAL A 355 0.16 4.88 1.53
C VAL A 355 0.09 5.89 2.68
N LEU A 356 0.52 7.13 2.45
CA LEU A 356 0.54 8.18 3.47
C LEU A 356 -0.86 8.70 3.77
N VAL A 357 -1.67 8.95 2.74
CA VAL A 357 -3.05 9.43 2.89
C VAL A 357 -3.89 8.40 3.63
N SER A 358 -3.74 7.12 3.31
CA SER A 358 -4.37 6.03 4.06
C SER A 358 -4.02 6.09 5.55
N CYS A 359 -2.73 6.27 5.89
CA CYS A 359 -2.31 6.43 7.28
C CYS A 359 -2.89 7.70 7.92
N MET A 360 -2.89 8.83 7.23
CA MET A 360 -3.45 10.10 7.72
C MET A 360 -4.93 9.98 8.04
N LEU A 361 -5.71 9.29 7.20
CA LEU A 361 -7.14 9.10 7.36
C LEU A 361 -7.47 8.22 8.58
N PHE A 362 -6.81 7.08 8.71
CA PHE A 362 -7.22 6.05 9.68
C PHE A 362 -6.47 6.12 11.02
N ILE A 363 -5.23 6.60 11.02
CA ILE A 363 -4.36 6.57 12.22
C ILE A 363 -4.13 7.98 12.78
N LYS A 364 -4.26 9.03 11.95
CA LYS A 364 -3.92 10.42 12.29
C LYS A 364 -2.57 10.51 13.02
N PRO A 365 -1.50 9.95 12.43
CA PRO A 365 -0.23 9.80 13.12
C PRO A 365 0.50 11.14 13.29
N GLN A 366 1.47 11.15 14.20
CA GLN A 366 2.39 12.28 14.34
C GLN A 366 3.25 12.45 13.09
N HIS A 367 3.68 13.68 12.81
CA HIS A 367 4.51 14.02 11.65
C HIS A 367 5.80 13.18 11.56
N GLU A 368 6.48 12.90 12.69
CA GLU A 368 7.67 12.03 12.75
C GLU A 368 7.42 10.65 12.12
N LEU A 369 6.22 10.09 12.32
CA LEU A 369 5.85 8.80 11.74
C LEU A 369 5.61 8.89 10.24
N LEU A 370 4.93 9.95 9.78
CA LEU A 370 4.68 10.18 8.35
C LEU A 370 5.99 10.42 7.60
N PHE A 371 6.90 11.21 8.18
CA PHE A 371 8.21 11.45 7.61
C PHE A 371 9.00 10.14 7.47
N SER A 372 9.10 9.36 8.54
CA SER A 372 9.85 8.10 8.53
C SER A 372 9.25 7.05 7.59
N LEU A 373 7.91 6.97 7.51
CA LEU A 373 7.21 6.14 6.53
C LEU A 373 7.51 6.60 5.09
N THR A 374 7.45 7.90 4.82
CA THR A 374 7.79 8.47 3.50
C THR A 374 9.20 8.08 3.09
N GLN A 375 10.18 8.19 4.00
CA GLN A 375 11.56 7.81 3.72
C GLN A 375 11.71 6.29 3.47
N SER A 376 10.96 5.46 4.20
CA SER A 376 10.92 4.01 4.00
C SER A 376 10.40 3.66 2.60
N CYS A 377 9.28 4.25 2.19
CA CYS A 377 8.69 4.02 0.87
C CYS A 377 9.59 4.53 -0.27
N ILE A 378 10.17 5.73 -0.12
CA ILE A 378 11.15 6.26 -1.09
C ILE A 378 12.34 5.32 -1.25
N LYS A 379 12.90 4.81 -0.14
CA LYS A 379 14.03 3.88 -0.17
C LYS A 379 13.67 2.58 -0.88
N TYR A 380 12.49 2.03 -0.60
CA TYR A 380 12.00 0.81 -1.24
C TYR A 380 11.84 1.01 -2.76
N TYR A 381 11.13 2.04 -3.19
CA TYR A 381 10.82 2.24 -4.61
C TYR A 381 11.98 2.73 -5.47
N LYS A 382 13.07 3.19 -4.87
CA LYS A 382 14.35 3.39 -5.56
C LYS A 382 15.01 2.08 -6.01
N GLN A 383 14.70 0.97 -5.36
CA GLN A 383 15.39 -0.31 -5.54
C GLN A 383 14.48 -1.42 -6.07
N ASN A 384 13.17 -1.23 -5.99
CA ASN A 384 12.17 -2.25 -6.32
C ASN A 384 11.18 -1.73 -7.38
N PRO A 385 10.56 -2.63 -8.16
CA PRO A 385 9.43 -2.26 -9.02
C PRO A 385 8.23 -1.80 -8.19
N LEU A 386 7.21 -1.26 -8.85
CA LEU A 386 5.92 -1.01 -8.20
C LEU A 386 5.31 -2.35 -7.78
N ASP A 387 4.99 -2.49 -6.49
CA ASP A 387 4.42 -3.70 -5.90
C ASP A 387 3.40 -3.31 -4.82
N GLU A 388 2.12 -3.31 -5.19
CA GLU A 388 1.00 -3.00 -4.29
C GLU A 388 0.76 -4.11 -3.24
N GLN A 389 1.38 -5.29 -3.42
CA GLN A 389 1.33 -6.38 -2.44
C GLN A 389 2.38 -6.21 -1.34
N HIS A 390 3.33 -5.28 -1.51
CA HIS A 390 4.34 -5.00 -0.52
C HIS A 390 3.72 -4.46 0.77
N VAL A 391 4.18 -4.97 1.92
CA VAL A 391 3.75 -4.53 3.24
C VAL A 391 4.85 -3.66 3.85
N PHE A 392 4.60 -2.36 3.94
CA PHE A 392 5.50 -1.44 4.62
C PHE A 392 5.41 -1.64 6.14
N GLN A 393 6.54 -1.89 6.78
CA GLN A 393 6.64 -2.06 8.22
C GLN A 393 7.26 -0.82 8.87
N GLN A 394 6.50 -0.17 9.74
CA GLN A 394 6.92 1.06 10.41
C GLN A 394 6.92 0.88 11.93
N PRO A 395 8.09 0.92 12.60
CA PRO A 395 8.15 0.89 14.05
C PRO A 395 7.44 2.10 14.67
N VAL A 396 6.64 1.86 15.69
CA VAL A 396 5.85 2.88 16.38
C VAL A 396 6.00 2.75 17.89
N ARG A 397 5.95 3.88 18.60
CA ARG A 397 5.92 3.88 20.07
C ARG A 397 4.49 3.49 20.51
N PRO A 398 4.28 2.44 21.33
CA PRO A 398 2.93 2.07 21.77
C PRO A 398 2.16 3.21 22.43
N ALA A 399 2.85 4.11 23.14
CA ALA A 399 2.25 5.29 23.74
C ALA A 399 1.56 6.24 22.73
N ALA A 400 2.08 6.33 21.50
CA ALA A 400 1.52 7.20 20.45
C ALA A 400 0.25 6.64 19.81
N ILE A 401 0.02 5.34 19.92
CA ILE A 401 -1.06 4.60 19.25
C ILE A 401 -1.93 3.82 20.24
N LYS A 402 -1.81 4.13 21.54
CA LYS A 402 -2.49 3.42 22.63
C LYS A 402 -4.02 3.36 22.47
N ASN A 403 -4.59 4.42 21.90
CA ASN A 403 -6.03 4.55 21.71
C ASN A 403 -6.60 3.50 20.74
N PHE A 404 -5.76 2.90 19.90
CA PHE A 404 -6.18 1.90 18.91
C PHE A 404 -6.22 0.47 19.46
N TYR A 405 -5.61 0.22 20.63
CA TYR A 405 -5.42 -1.16 21.10
C TYR A 405 -5.72 -1.38 22.58
N GLN A 406 -5.71 -0.35 23.43
CA GLN A 406 -5.88 -0.54 24.88
C GLN A 406 -7.30 -0.96 25.28
N SER A 407 -8.32 -0.50 24.54
CA SER A 407 -9.74 -0.86 24.75
C SER A 407 -10.26 -1.91 23.78
N GLU A 408 -9.45 -2.27 22.77
CA GLU A 408 -9.88 -3.14 21.68
C GLU A 408 -9.49 -4.59 21.90
N LYS A 409 -10.25 -5.49 21.29
CA LYS A 409 -9.90 -6.92 21.25
C LYS A 409 -8.95 -7.16 20.07
N PRO A 410 -7.79 -7.80 20.28
CA PRO A 410 -6.91 -8.11 19.17
C PRO A 410 -7.55 -9.12 18.22
N GLN A 411 -7.31 -8.95 16.92
CA GLN A 411 -7.65 -9.92 15.89
C GLN A 411 -6.95 -11.26 16.16
N LYS A 412 -5.71 -11.17 16.65
CA LYS A 412 -4.89 -12.32 17.00
C LYS A 412 -4.07 -12.03 18.24
N TRP A 413 -4.13 -12.93 19.22
CA TRP A 413 -3.32 -12.88 20.42
C TRP A 413 -2.53 -14.18 20.57
N ARG A 414 -1.27 -14.09 20.95
CA ARG A 414 -0.38 -15.24 21.00
C ARG A 414 0.56 -15.12 22.19
N VAL A 415 0.80 -16.24 22.87
CA VAL A 415 1.90 -16.39 23.82
C VAL A 415 2.84 -17.49 23.33
N GLU A 416 4.13 -17.16 23.29
CA GLU A 416 5.22 -18.10 23.09
C GLU A 416 5.91 -18.35 24.43
N ILE A 417 6.06 -19.63 24.78
CA ILE A 417 6.85 -20.09 25.92
C ILE A 417 8.08 -20.78 25.35
N SER A 418 9.26 -20.36 25.79
CA SER A 418 10.52 -20.89 25.29
C SER A 418 11.50 -21.17 26.43
N SER A 419 12.44 -22.07 26.14
CA SER A 419 13.63 -22.28 26.98
C SER A 419 14.56 -21.06 26.90
N SER A 420 15.40 -20.85 27.91
CA SER A 420 16.38 -19.75 27.94
C SER A 420 17.35 -19.74 26.73
N GLN A 421 17.57 -20.88 26.08
CA GLN A 421 18.39 -21.00 24.86
C GLN A 421 17.57 -20.91 23.54
N LYS A 422 16.26 -20.62 23.62
CA LYS A 422 15.29 -20.52 22.50
C LYS A 422 15.24 -21.72 21.53
N LYS A 423 15.79 -22.88 21.90
CA LYS A 423 15.83 -24.09 21.05
C LYS A 423 14.47 -24.76 20.90
N VAL A 424 13.69 -24.79 21.97
CA VAL A 424 12.35 -25.39 22.00
C VAL A 424 11.34 -24.35 22.43
N LYS A 425 10.16 -24.40 21.80
CA LYS A 425 9.06 -23.48 22.07
C LYS A 425 7.70 -24.16 22.07
N THR A 426 6.77 -23.56 22.80
CA THR A 426 5.35 -23.89 22.79
C THR A 426 4.59 -22.60 22.59
N VAL A 427 3.72 -22.57 21.58
CA VAL A 427 2.96 -21.38 21.21
C VAL A 427 1.49 -21.69 21.37
N TRP A 428 0.77 -20.81 22.04
CA TRP A 428 -0.68 -20.80 22.03
C TRP A 428 -1.16 -19.51 21.39
N GLN A 429 -2.17 -19.59 20.54
CA GLN A 429 -2.71 -18.46 19.82
C GLN A 429 -4.24 -18.52 19.76
N LEU A 430 -4.87 -17.37 19.97
CA LEU A 430 -6.27 -17.09 19.73
C LEU A 430 -6.38 -16.18 18.50
N SER A 431 -7.35 -16.42 17.62
CA SER A 431 -7.59 -15.62 16.42
C SER A 431 -9.07 -15.56 16.08
N ASP A 432 -9.54 -14.47 15.50
CA ASP A 432 -10.92 -14.32 15.04
C ASP A 432 -11.19 -14.99 13.68
N THR A 433 -10.11 -15.32 12.96
CA THR A 433 -10.07 -15.90 11.62
C THR A 433 -9.26 -17.19 11.66
N SER A 434 -9.55 -18.10 10.72
CA SER A 434 -8.83 -19.37 10.64
C SER A 434 -7.34 -19.07 10.40
N PRO A 435 -6.43 -19.52 11.28
CA PRO A 435 -5.00 -19.33 11.08
C PRO A 435 -4.41 -20.33 10.07
N VAL A 436 -5.24 -21.21 9.49
CA VAL A 436 -4.83 -22.29 8.59
C VAL A 436 -5.71 -22.26 7.33
N ASP A 437 -5.12 -21.83 6.22
CA ASP A 437 -5.85 -21.66 4.94
C ASP A 437 -6.33 -22.97 4.32
N HIS A 438 -5.59 -24.07 4.55
CA HIS A 438 -5.89 -25.37 3.93
C HIS A 438 -6.92 -26.21 4.69
N LEU A 439 -7.38 -25.74 5.86
CA LEU A 439 -8.42 -26.41 6.63
C LEU A 439 -9.75 -25.67 6.46
N THR A 440 -10.73 -26.35 5.88
CA THR A 440 -12.12 -25.93 5.95
C THR A 440 -12.70 -26.38 7.28
N LEU A 441 -12.37 -25.66 8.35
CA LEU A 441 -13.06 -25.84 9.63
C LEU A 441 -14.52 -25.44 9.39
N HIS A 442 -15.40 -26.43 9.23
CA HIS A 442 -16.83 -26.21 9.01
C HIS A 442 -17.32 -25.15 10.00
N LYS A 443 -17.76 -23.99 9.47
CA LYS A 443 -18.69 -23.14 10.19
C LYS A 443 -19.82 -24.08 10.58
N LEU A 444 -20.06 -24.29 11.86
CA LEU A 444 -21.25 -24.98 12.32
C LEU A 444 -22.43 -24.29 11.63
N ASP A 445 -23.19 -25.01 10.81
CA ASP A 445 -24.34 -24.48 10.07
C ASP A 445 -25.31 -23.83 11.05
N PHE A 446 -25.23 -22.51 11.20
CA PHE A 446 -26.33 -21.72 11.72
C PHE A 446 -27.23 -21.47 10.53
N SER A 447 -28.39 -22.12 10.56
CA SER A 447 -29.48 -21.97 9.60
C SER A 447 -29.68 -20.51 9.19
N GLU A 448 -29.67 -20.24 7.88
CA GLU A 448 -30.12 -19.00 7.26
C GLU A 448 -31.57 -18.70 7.65
N SER A 449 -31.77 -18.04 8.79
CA SER A 449 -33.03 -17.39 9.11
C SER A 449 -32.85 -16.40 10.26
N THR A 450 -32.27 -15.24 9.97
CA THR A 450 -32.89 -13.94 10.30
C THR A 450 -32.06 -12.82 9.70
N LEU A 451 -32.65 -12.13 8.72
CA LEU A 451 -32.35 -10.74 8.40
C LEU A 451 -32.53 -9.91 9.68
N ASN A 452 -31.44 -9.65 10.39
CA ASN A 452 -31.22 -8.46 11.21
C ASN A 452 -29.75 -8.43 11.62
N GLY A 453 -29.06 -7.36 11.25
CA GLY A 453 -27.65 -7.11 11.55
C GLY A 453 -27.39 -6.86 13.04
N SER A 454 -27.54 -7.89 13.86
CA SER A 454 -26.92 -7.95 15.18
C SER A 454 -25.56 -8.63 15.03
N LEU A 455 -24.52 -7.99 15.57
CA LEU A 455 -23.15 -8.45 15.76
C LEU A 455 -23.07 -9.96 16.07
N GLU A 456 -23.00 -10.83 15.05
CA GLU A 456 -22.78 -12.26 15.27
C GLU A 456 -21.35 -12.44 15.80
N GLU A 457 -21.23 -12.82 17.08
CA GLU A 457 -19.96 -13.22 17.70
C GLU A 457 -19.34 -14.36 16.88
N ARG A 458 -18.38 -14.00 16.01
CA ARG A 458 -17.59 -14.97 15.24
C ARG A 458 -16.92 -15.93 16.23
N THR A 459 -17.05 -17.23 15.95
CA THR A 459 -16.44 -18.26 16.80
C THR A 459 -14.92 -18.15 16.68
N PRO A 460 -14.19 -17.94 17.79
CA PRO A 460 -12.75 -17.78 17.72
C PRO A 460 -12.04 -19.12 17.43
N PHE A 461 -10.88 -19.01 16.81
CA PHE A 461 -9.98 -20.11 16.52
C PHE A 461 -8.86 -20.14 17.55
N THR A 462 -8.64 -21.31 18.13
CA THR A 462 -7.45 -21.59 18.95
C THR A 462 -6.48 -22.42 18.14
N SER A 463 -5.20 -22.10 18.24
CA SER A 463 -4.14 -22.94 17.70
C SER A 463 -3.04 -23.13 18.73
N MET A 464 -2.47 -24.35 18.74
CA MET A 464 -1.39 -24.71 19.64
C MET A 464 -0.25 -25.34 18.84
N LEU A 465 0.94 -24.76 18.95
CA LEU A 465 2.18 -25.35 18.47
C LEU A 465 2.94 -25.92 19.66
N THR A 466 3.25 -27.21 19.59
CA THR A 466 4.16 -27.87 20.52
C THR A 466 5.34 -28.44 19.75
N CYS A 467 6.45 -28.65 20.44
CA CYS A 467 7.59 -29.33 19.85
C CYS A 467 8.20 -30.36 20.78
N SER A 468 8.94 -31.29 20.20
CA SER A 468 9.71 -32.32 20.90
C SER A 468 11.10 -32.38 20.28
N GLN A 469 12.14 -32.34 21.11
CA GLN A 469 13.52 -32.44 20.65
C GLN A 469 13.99 -33.90 20.77
N VAL A 470 14.52 -34.44 19.68
CA VAL A 470 15.09 -35.78 19.61
C VAL A 470 16.57 -35.66 19.29
N HIS A 471 17.42 -36.19 20.17
CA HIS A 471 18.86 -36.24 19.94
C HIS A 471 19.24 -37.51 19.19
N PHE A 472 20.10 -37.37 18.19
CA PHE A 472 20.76 -38.51 17.56
C PHE A 472 21.97 -38.84 18.45
N LYS A 473 21.80 -39.85 19.31
CA LYS A 473 22.83 -40.35 20.22
C LYS A 473 23.64 -41.45 19.58
#